data_AF-A0A934QNG2-F1
#
_entry.id   AF-A0A934QNG2-F1
#
_cell.length_a   1.000
_cell.length_b   1.000
_cell.length_c   1.000
_cell.angle_alpha   90.00
_cell.angle_beta   90.00
_cell.angle_gamma   90.00
#
_symmetry.space_group_name_H-M   'P 1'
#
loop_
_entity.id
_entity.type
_entity.pdbx_description
1 polymer ?
#
loop_
_entity_poly.entity_id
_entity_poly.type
_entity_poly.pdbx_seq_one_letter_code
_entity_poly.pdbx_strand_id
1 'polypeptide(L)'
;MSRHDVYGRRYWSVSIYQARLLFFLPADYVTLRELKDRAEKEGGLSLKKLNWEKLHVLGLLEVDRTTWSWVMVRQGPLWRAFWDALDIHPAADDTDISEQLRHLDNLFADASQNTISLPHLTVE
;
A
#
# COMPACT_ATOMS: atom_id res chain seq x y z
N MET A 1 1.86 -23.77 3.41
CA MET A 1 2.82 -22.83 4.00
C MET A 1 4.20 -23.49 4.03
N SER A 2 5.17 -22.97 3.27
CA SER A 2 6.52 -23.54 3.19
C SER A 2 7.29 -23.34 4.50
N ARG A 3 8.11 -24.32 4.86
CA ARG A 3 8.74 -24.55 6.17
C ARG A 3 9.87 -23.55 6.53
N HIS A 4 10.12 -22.54 5.69
CA HIS A 4 11.22 -21.58 5.84
C HIS A 4 10.79 -20.16 5.46
N ASP A 5 9.83 -19.57 6.17
CA ASP A 5 9.58 -18.13 6.09
C ASP A 5 10.65 -17.38 6.90
N VAL A 6 11.75 -17.02 6.23
CA VAL A 6 12.91 -16.32 6.82
C VAL A 6 12.53 -14.92 7.30
N TYR A 7 11.44 -14.34 6.80
CA TYR A 7 11.01 -12.97 7.09
C TYR A 7 9.91 -12.88 8.17
N GLY A 8 9.24 -14.00 8.46
CA GLY A 8 8.19 -14.13 9.47
C GLY A 8 6.84 -13.55 9.04
N ARG A 9 5.76 -14.01 9.70
CA ARG A 9 4.36 -13.69 9.34
C ARG A 9 4.07 -12.21 9.10
N ARG A 10 4.69 -11.29 9.87
CA ARG A 10 4.46 -9.84 9.75
C ARG A 10 5.05 -9.22 8.48
N TYR A 11 6.00 -9.88 7.83
CA TYR A 11 6.52 -9.44 6.55
C TYR A 11 5.47 -9.53 5.45
N TRP A 12 4.58 -10.51 5.53
CA TRP A 12 3.50 -10.77 4.57
C TRP A 12 2.19 -10.04 4.88
N SER A 13 2.23 -9.07 5.79
CA SER A 13 1.07 -8.27 6.18
C SER A 13 1.26 -6.80 5.84
N VAL A 14 0.21 -6.13 5.40
CA VAL A 14 0.21 -4.68 5.13
C VAL A 14 -0.24 -3.97 6.40
N SER A 15 0.50 -2.96 6.88
CA SER A 15 0.06 -2.11 7.99
C SER A 15 -0.84 -0.97 7.52
N ILE A 16 -1.58 -0.34 8.44
CA ILE A 16 -2.44 0.81 8.10
C ILE A 16 -1.66 1.93 7.38
N TYR A 17 -0.43 2.21 7.81
CA TYR A 17 0.44 3.22 7.17
C TYR A 17 0.82 2.83 5.74
N GLN A 18 1.05 1.53 5.50
CA GLN A 18 1.36 1.01 4.18
C GLN A 18 0.11 1.06 3.29
N ALA A 19 -1.05 0.65 3.80
CA ALA A 19 -2.31 0.73 3.07
C ALA A 19 -2.67 2.17 2.70
N ARG A 20 -2.47 3.14 3.61
CA ARG A 20 -2.68 4.56 3.28
C ARG A 20 -1.76 5.06 2.19
N LEU A 21 -0.47 4.69 2.17
CA LEU A 21 0.38 5.04 1.03
C LEU A 21 -0.13 4.40 -0.27
N LEU A 22 -0.50 3.11 -0.22
CA LEU A 22 -1.03 2.40 -1.39
C LEU A 22 -2.30 3.06 -1.93
N PHE A 23 -3.14 3.66 -1.06
CA PHE A 23 -4.39 4.29 -1.45
C PHE A 23 -4.15 5.47 -2.42
N PHE A 24 -3.05 6.19 -2.24
CA PHE A 24 -2.68 7.34 -3.08
C PHE A 24 -1.79 6.96 -4.27
N LEU A 25 -1.51 5.67 -4.52
CA LEU A 25 -0.66 5.27 -5.64
C LEU A 25 -1.31 5.64 -6.99
N PRO A 26 -0.61 6.41 -7.84
CA PRO A 26 -1.08 6.72 -9.17
C PRO A 26 -0.82 5.57 -10.16
N ALA A 27 -1.57 5.57 -11.26
CA ALA A 27 -1.33 4.66 -12.38
C ALA A 27 -0.02 4.98 -13.12
N ASP A 28 0.33 6.26 -13.21
CA ASP A 28 1.60 6.74 -13.79
C ASP A 28 2.72 6.86 -12.76
N TYR A 29 3.96 6.85 -13.22
CA TYR A 29 5.12 6.98 -12.34
C TYR A 29 5.24 8.38 -11.73
N VAL A 30 5.33 8.44 -10.41
CA VAL A 30 5.63 9.66 -9.63
C VAL A 30 6.80 9.41 -8.68
N THR A 31 7.42 10.47 -8.15
CA THR A 31 8.45 10.24 -7.14
C THR A 31 7.82 9.75 -5.83
N LEU A 32 8.52 8.84 -5.12
CA LEU A 32 8.11 8.38 -3.79
C LEU A 32 7.95 9.55 -2.80
N ARG A 33 8.72 10.62 -2.99
CA ARG A 33 8.61 11.84 -2.19
C ARG A 33 7.26 12.51 -2.39
N GLU A 34 6.89 12.81 -3.64
CA GLU A 34 5.59 13.42 -3.97
C GLU A 34 4.41 12.56 -3.49
N LEU A 35 4.51 11.24 -3.63
CA LEU A 35 3.50 10.33 -3.11
C LEU A 35 3.36 10.44 -1.58
N LYS A 36 4.49 10.45 -0.85
CA LYS A 36 4.47 10.58 0.61
C LYS A 36 3.90 11.92 1.04
N ASP A 37 4.33 13.02 0.41
CA ASP A 37 3.86 14.36 0.76
C ASP A 37 2.35 14.50 0.56
N ARG A 38 1.83 13.96 -0.55
CA ARG A 38 0.38 13.90 -0.81
C ARG A 38 -0.35 13.04 0.23
N ALA A 39 0.13 11.83 0.49
CA ALA A 39 -0.48 10.92 1.44
C ALA A 39 -0.43 11.44 2.89
N GLU A 40 0.62 12.17 3.28
CA GLU A 40 0.69 12.83 4.60
C GLU A 40 -0.27 14.03 4.67
N LYS A 41 -0.38 14.83 3.61
CA LYS A 41 -1.26 16.00 3.54
C LYS A 41 -2.74 15.63 3.57
N GLU A 42 -3.14 14.63 2.78
CA GLU A 42 -4.54 14.22 2.63
C GLU A 42 -4.91 13.14 3.64
N GLY A 43 -3.97 12.25 3.94
CA GLY A 43 -4.19 11.13 4.86
C GLY A 43 -3.89 11.45 6.31
N GLY A 44 -3.15 12.50 6.68
CA GLY A 44 -2.97 12.88 8.09
C GLY A 44 -2.17 11.90 8.97
N LEU A 45 -1.44 10.94 8.39
CA LEU A 45 -0.49 10.06 9.10
C LEU A 45 0.93 10.22 8.56
N SER A 46 1.92 10.28 9.45
CA SER A 46 3.31 10.37 9.02
C SER A 46 3.82 9.04 8.47
N LEU A 47 4.46 9.10 7.30
CA LEU A 47 5.03 7.99 6.54
C LEU A 47 6.57 7.95 6.59
N LYS A 48 7.16 8.67 7.57
CA LYS A 48 8.63 8.77 7.76
C LYS A 48 9.34 7.42 7.90
N LYS A 49 8.69 6.40 8.47
CA LYS A 49 9.26 5.05 8.69
C LYS A 49 8.69 3.97 7.77
N LEU A 50 8.03 4.36 6.68
CA LEU A 50 7.44 3.41 5.75
C LEU A 50 8.53 2.67 4.95
N ASN A 51 8.50 1.34 5.01
CA ASN A 51 9.31 0.43 4.21
C ASN A 51 8.58 0.16 2.89
N TRP A 52 8.99 0.85 1.82
CA TRP A 52 8.39 0.76 0.49
C TRP A 52 8.95 -0.44 -0.27
N GLU A 53 10.17 -0.86 0.04
CA GLU A 53 10.83 -2.04 -0.53
C GLU A 53 10.00 -3.29 -0.27
N LYS A 54 9.42 -3.40 0.93
CA LYS A 54 8.45 -4.45 1.25
C LYS A 54 7.22 -4.38 0.34
N LEU A 55 6.63 -3.21 0.13
CA LEU A 55 5.45 -3.08 -0.74
C LEU A 55 5.77 -3.46 -2.18
N HIS A 56 7.00 -3.21 -2.62
CA HIS A 56 7.52 -3.66 -3.90
C HIS A 56 7.65 -5.18 -3.99
N VAL A 57 8.24 -5.83 -2.98
CA VAL A 57 8.33 -7.30 -2.91
C VAL A 57 6.95 -7.96 -2.88
N LEU A 58 5.96 -7.31 -2.25
CA LEU A 58 4.58 -7.78 -2.21
C LEU A 58 3.80 -7.51 -3.50
N GLY A 59 4.41 -6.88 -4.52
CA GLY A 59 3.76 -6.58 -5.79
C GLY A 59 2.65 -5.51 -5.72
N LEU A 60 2.52 -4.82 -4.58
CA LEU A 60 1.51 -3.77 -4.36
C LEU A 60 1.98 -2.40 -4.87
N LEU A 61 3.30 -2.23 -5.00
CA LEU A 61 3.95 -1.02 -5.47
C LEU A 61 4.98 -1.38 -6.55
N GLU A 62 4.90 -0.77 -7.71
CA GLU A 62 5.94 -0.92 -8.74
C GLU A 62 6.98 0.19 -8.57
N VAL A 63 8.25 -0.13 -8.86
CA VAL A 63 9.37 0.80 -8.72
C VAL A 63 10.14 0.83 -10.02
N ASP A 64 10.30 2.03 -10.57
CA ASP A 64 11.25 2.27 -11.64
C ASP A 64 12.59 2.74 -11.05
N ARG A 65 13.64 1.96 -11.33
CA ARG A 65 15.01 2.19 -10.87
C ARG A 65 15.92 2.70 -12.00
N THR A 66 15.39 2.93 -13.19
CA THR A 66 16.17 3.46 -14.32
C THR A 66 16.66 4.88 -14.08
N THR A 67 15.91 5.65 -13.27
CA THR A 67 16.28 7.01 -12.87
C THR A 67 17.09 6.97 -11.57
N TRP A 68 18.41 7.19 -11.65
CA TRP A 68 19.31 7.03 -10.49
C TRP A 68 19.10 8.08 -9.39
N SER A 69 18.45 9.20 -9.72
CA SER A 69 18.27 10.33 -8.81
C SER A 69 17.02 10.21 -7.93
N TRP A 70 16.04 9.39 -8.32
CA TRP A 70 14.73 9.35 -7.65
C TRP A 70 14.13 7.96 -7.68
N VAL A 71 13.49 7.57 -6.58
CA VAL A 71 12.66 6.35 -6.55
C VAL A 71 11.31 6.72 -7.16
N MET A 72 11.07 6.25 -8.37
CA MET A 72 9.80 6.42 -9.07
C MET A 72 8.88 5.26 -8.75
N VAL A 73 7.62 5.53 -8.44
CA VAL A 73 6.64 4.54 -7.98
C VAL A 73 5.29 4.70 -8.66
N ARG A 74 4.59 3.57 -8.84
CA ARG A 74 3.20 3.51 -9.32
C ARG A 74 2.47 2.31 -8.73
N GLN A 75 1.19 2.15 -9.06
CA GLN A 75 0.41 0.95 -8.74
C GLN A 75 1.13 -0.32 -9.21
N GLY A 76 1.34 -1.27 -8.30
CA GLY A 76 1.89 -2.58 -8.63
C GLY A 76 0.85 -3.54 -9.23
N PRO A 77 1.28 -4.67 -9.80
CA PRO A 77 0.38 -5.63 -10.45
C PRO A 77 -0.68 -6.23 -9.50
N LEU A 78 -0.38 -6.30 -8.20
CA LEU A 78 -1.29 -6.83 -7.18
C LEU A 78 -2.08 -5.73 -6.45
N TRP A 79 -1.86 -4.46 -6.80
CA TRP A 79 -2.51 -3.32 -6.15
C TRP A 79 -4.04 -3.41 -6.21
N ARG A 80 -4.58 -3.69 -7.40
CA ARG A 80 -6.04 -3.74 -7.59
C ARG A 80 -6.66 -4.90 -6.84
N ALA A 81 -6.07 -6.09 -6.95
CA ALA A 81 -6.53 -7.29 -6.26
C ALA A 81 -6.52 -7.13 -4.72
N PHE A 82 -5.52 -6.41 -4.18
CA PHE A 82 -5.48 -6.09 -2.75
C PHE A 82 -6.67 -5.25 -2.30
N TRP A 83 -7.04 -4.23 -3.07
CA TRP A 83 -8.16 -3.36 -2.72
C TRP A 83 -9.52 -4.01 -2.94
N ASP A 84 -9.67 -4.80 -4.00
CA ASP A 84 -10.89 -5.58 -4.25
C ASP A 84 -11.15 -6.60 -3.11
N ALA A 85 -10.10 -7.19 -2.54
CA ALA A 85 -10.23 -8.08 -1.38
C ALA A 85 -10.71 -7.36 -0.09
N LEU A 86 -10.61 -6.04 -0.04
CA LEU A 86 -11.05 -5.20 1.07
C LEU A 86 -12.33 -4.42 0.78
N ASP A 87 -12.91 -4.61 -0.41
CA ASP A 87 -14.07 -3.83 -0.90
C ASP A 87 -13.82 -2.31 -0.88
N ILE A 88 -12.58 -1.90 -1.17
CA ILE A 88 -12.18 -0.49 -1.29
C ILE A 88 -11.83 -0.21 -2.75
N HIS A 89 -12.23 0.95 -3.25
CA HIS A 89 -11.98 1.35 -4.63
C HIS A 89 -11.35 2.75 -4.68
N PRO A 90 -10.02 2.85 -4.51
CA PRO A 90 -9.33 4.13 -4.63
C PRO A 90 -9.46 4.61 -6.08
N ALA A 91 -10.20 5.71 -6.26
CA ALA A 91 -10.35 6.39 -7.56
C ALA A 91 -9.62 7.73 -7.50
N ALA A 92 -8.99 8.12 -8.61
CA ALA A 92 -8.24 9.38 -8.68
C ALA A 92 -9.14 10.63 -8.65
N ASP A 93 -10.43 10.48 -8.96
CA ASP A 93 -11.30 11.59 -9.34
C ASP A 93 -12.50 11.82 -8.39
N ASP A 94 -12.60 11.09 -7.27
CA ASP A 94 -13.86 11.03 -6.52
C ASP A 94 -13.90 11.84 -5.22
N THR A 95 -15.09 12.36 -4.93
CA THR A 95 -15.40 13.43 -3.95
C THR A 95 -15.34 12.94 -2.49
N ASP A 96 -14.94 11.70 -2.25
CA ASP A 96 -15.18 11.00 -0.99
C ASP A 96 -13.95 10.27 -0.41
N ILE A 97 -12.74 10.78 -0.69
CA ILE A 97 -11.46 10.28 -0.14
C ILE A 97 -11.56 10.12 1.39
N SER A 98 -12.20 11.08 2.08
CA SER A 98 -12.37 11.04 3.53
C SER A 98 -13.20 9.84 4.02
N GLU A 99 -14.28 9.48 3.32
CA GLU A 99 -15.11 8.33 3.69
C GLU A 99 -14.39 7.02 3.44
N GLN A 100 -13.70 6.89 2.30
CA GLN A 100 -12.90 5.69 1.99
C GLN A 100 -11.74 5.51 2.98
N LEU A 101 -11.06 6.59 3.38
CA LEU A 101 -10.02 6.54 4.40
C LEU A 101 -10.58 6.17 5.77
N ARG A 102 -11.77 6.67 6.14
CA ARG A 102 -12.45 6.26 7.38
C ARG A 102 -12.83 4.78 7.34
N HIS A 103 -13.31 4.29 6.21
CA HIS A 103 -13.62 2.86 6.04
C HIS A 103 -12.35 2.01 6.18
N LEU A 104 -11.27 2.42 5.53
CA LEU A 104 -9.94 1.81 5.69
C LEU A 104 -9.50 1.77 7.16
N ASP A 105 -9.64 2.88 7.88
CA ASP A 105 -9.26 2.96 9.29
C ASP A 105 -10.04 1.99 10.17
N ASN A 106 -11.35 1.85 9.92
CA ASN A 106 -12.20 0.92 10.65
C ASN A 106 -11.79 -0.54 10.40
N LEU A 107 -11.47 -0.92 9.15
CA LEU A 107 -10.97 -2.26 8.83
C LEU A 107 -9.69 -2.61 9.59
N PHE A 108 -8.80 -1.63 9.77
CA PHE A 108 -7.55 -1.81 10.50
C PHE A 108 -7.70 -1.74 12.03
N ALA A 109 -8.76 -1.11 12.54
CA ALA A 109 -9.12 -1.09 13.96
C ALA A 109 -9.73 -2.42 14.43
N ASP A 110 -10.58 -3.04 13.60
CA ASP A 110 -11.19 -4.35 13.85
C ASP A 110 -10.20 -5.50 13.63
N ALA A 111 -9.24 -5.32 12.72
CA ALA A 111 -8.10 -6.20 12.59
C ALA A 111 -7.23 -6.08 13.86
N SER A 112 -7.43 -7.00 14.81
CA SER A 112 -6.75 -7.14 16.11
C SER A 112 -5.21 -6.95 16.18
N GLN A 113 -4.53 -6.68 15.06
CA GLN A 113 -3.09 -6.47 14.95
C GLN A 113 -2.64 -5.31 14.03
N ASN A 114 -3.49 -4.32 13.69
CA ASN A 114 -3.13 -3.17 12.81
C ASN A 114 -2.52 -3.57 11.45
N THR A 115 -2.75 -4.81 11.03
CA THR A 115 -2.15 -5.41 9.86
C THR A 115 -3.12 -6.37 9.19
N ILE A 116 -3.16 -6.32 7.87
CA ILE A 116 -3.95 -7.24 7.05
C ILE A 116 -2.96 -8.19 6.38
N SER A 117 -3.10 -9.48 6.64
CA SER A 117 -2.30 -10.49 5.92
C SER A 117 -2.78 -10.52 4.49
N LEU A 118 -1.86 -10.51 3.52
CA LEU A 118 -2.24 -10.78 2.15
C LEU A 118 -2.74 -12.23 2.11
N PRO A 119 -4.03 -12.49 1.80
CA PRO A 119 -4.42 -13.85 1.44
C PRO A 119 -3.51 -14.23 0.28
N HIS A 120 -2.97 -15.45 0.28
CA HIS A 120 -2.03 -15.92 -0.74
C HIS A 120 -2.51 -15.47 -2.13
N LEU A 121 -1.99 -14.33 -2.62
CA LEU A 121 -2.13 -13.89 -3.99
C LEU A 121 -1.17 -14.80 -4.73
N THR A 122 -1.59 -16.05 -4.89
CA THR A 122 -0.98 -17.00 -5.79
C THR A 122 -1.05 -16.33 -7.16
N VAL A 123 0.09 -15.77 -7.56
CA VAL A 123 0.39 -15.53 -8.96
C VAL A 123 0.36 -16.94 -9.58
N GLU A 124 -0.78 -17.31 -10.17
CA GLU A 124 -0.84 -18.44 -11.09
C GLU A 124 -0.11 -18.09 -12.40
#